data_AF-A0A4Z0R627-F1
#
_entry.id   AF-A0A4Z0R627-F1
#
_cell.length_a   1.000
_cell.length_b   1.000
_cell.length_c   1.000
_cell.angle_alpha   90.00
_cell.angle_beta   90.00
_cell.angle_gamma   90.00
#
_symmetry.space_group_name_H-M   'P 1'
#
loop_
_entity.id
_entity.type
_entity.pdbx_description
1 polymer ?
#
loop_
_entity_poly.entity_id
_entity_poly.type
_entity_poly.pdbx_seq_one_letter_code
_entity_poly.pdbx_strand_id
1 'polypeptide(L)' 'MVYEQIEELRLQMQKIALDKDLTDKRVVGVSEKLDVLINEFYTANKRSA' A
#
# COMPACT_ATOMS: atom_id res chain seq x y z
N MET A 1 -6.46 10.66 -6.39
CA MET A 1 -7.45 10.01 -5.51
C MET A 1 -6.77 8.92 -4.67
N VAL A 2 -7.28 8.56 -3.49
CA VAL A 2 -6.69 7.52 -2.62
C VAL A 2 -6.46 6.20 -3.38
N TYR A 3 -7.37 5.84 -4.29
CA TYR A 3 -7.24 4.68 -5.17
C TYR A 3 -5.98 4.71 -6.06
N GLU A 4 -5.64 5.86 -6.64
CA GLU A 4 -4.45 6.01 -7.50
C GLU A 4 -3.16 5.83 -6.69
N GLN A 5 -3.13 6.30 -5.44
CA GLN A 5 -1.99 6.12 -4.54
C GLN A 5 -1.81 4.66 -4.11
N ILE A 6 -2.92 3.94 -3.88
CA ILE A 6 -2.90 2.50 -3.60
C ILE A 6 -2.33 1.72 -4.80
N GLU A 7 -2.79 2.03 -6.02
CA GLU A 7 -2.30 1.39 -7.25
C GLU A 7 -0.80 1.66 -7.49
N GLU A 8 -0.36 2.90 -7.28
CA GLU A 8 1.04 3.28 -7.40
C GLU A 8 1.92 2.50 -6.42
N LEU A 9 1.53 2.44 -5.14
CA LEU A 9 2.29 1.70 -4.14
C LEU A 9 2.23 0.20 -4.37
N ARG A 10 1.13 -0.36 -4.91
CA ARG A 10 1.06 -1.77 -5.29
C ARG A 10 2.08 -2.10 -6.38
N LEU A 11 2.23 -1.24 -7.37
CA LEU A 11 3.24 -1.41 -8.43
C LEU A 11 4.67 -1.29 -7.87
N GLN A 12 4.91 -0.37 -6.93
CA GLN A 12 6.21 -0.26 -6.26
C GLN A 12 6.53 -1.51 -5.43
N MET A 13 5.56 -2.02 -4.67
CA MET A 13 5.69 -3.26 -3.89
C MET A 13 6.06 -4.45 -4.78
N GLN A 14 5.38 -4.62 -5.92
CA GLN A 14 5.70 -5.68 -6.89
C GLN A 14 7.12 -5.55 -7.45
N LYS A 15 7.55 -4.34 -7.80
CA LYS A 15 8.91 -4.10 -8.30
C LYS A 15 9.98 -4.42 -7.27
N ILE A 16 9.76 -4.05 -6.01
CA ILE A 16 10.71 -4.27 -4.92
C ILE A 16 10.74 -5.76 -4.53
N ALA A 17 9.59 -6.43 -4.48
CA ALA A 17 9.50 -7.84 -4.13
C ALA A 17 10.08 -8.79 -5.20
N LEU A 18 10.24 -8.33 -6.45
CA LEU A 18 10.96 -9.08 -7.49
C LEU A 18 12.48 -9.11 -7.26
N ASP A 19 13.02 -8.09 -6.60
CA ASP A 19 14.46 -7.90 -6.38
C ASP A 19 14.88 -8.28 -4.94
N LYS A 20 13.91 -8.38 -4.02
CA LYS A 20 14.18 -8.34 -2.57
C LYS A 20 13.30 -9.28 -1.78
N ASP A 21 13.90 -9.88 -0.76
CA ASP A 21 13.14 -10.62 0.24
C ASP A 21 12.11 -9.75 0.94
N LEU A 22 11.00 -10.39 1.31
CA LEU A 22 9.87 -9.73 1.99
C LEU A 22 10.26 -9.10 3.35
N THR A 23 11.41 -9.47 3.90
CA THR A 23 11.97 -8.91 5.13
C THR A 23 12.85 -7.67 4.89
N ASP A 24 13.14 -7.31 3.63
CA ASP A 24 13.87 -6.08 3.32
C ASP A 24 13.08 -4.88 3.83
N LYS A 25 13.76 -4.00 4.56
CA LYS A 25 13.17 -2.82 5.20
C LYS A 25 12.41 -1.93 4.20
N ARG A 26 12.78 -1.96 2.92
CA ARG A 26 12.07 -1.25 1.84
C ARG A 26 10.73 -1.89 1.51
N VAL A 27 10.65 -3.23 1.48
CA VAL A 27 9.39 -3.95 1.28
C VAL A 27 8.47 -3.67 2.46
N VAL A 28 8.98 -3.77 3.68
CA VAL A 28 8.22 -3.49 4.91
C VAL A 28 7.68 -2.06 4.90
N GLY A 29 8.53 -1.06 4.62
CA GLY A 29 8.09 0.34 4.62
C GLY A 29 7.06 0.68 3.53
N VAL A 30 7.08 0.00 2.38
CA VAL A 30 6.04 0.14 1.35
C VAL A 30 4.76 -0.56 1.77
N SER A 31 4.86 -1.73 2.42
CA SER A 31 3.73 -2.47 2.96
C SER A 31 2.96 -1.67 4.01
N GLU A 32 3.67 -1.03 4.95
CA GLU A 32 3.06 -0.20 6.00
C GLU A 32 2.29 0.99 5.42
N LYS A 33 2.84 1.64 4.39
CA LYS A 33 2.16 2.75 3.70
C LYS A 33 0.90 2.30 2.95
N LEU A 34 0.97 1.13 2.31
CA LEU A 34 -0.20 0.51 1.68
C LEU A 34 -1.30 0.24 2.70
N ASP A 35 -0.95 -0.31 3.86
CA ASP A 35 -1.91 -0.64 4.91
C ASP A 35 -2.64 0.62 5.42
N VAL A 36 -1.90 1.71 5.66
CA VAL A 36 -2.50 3.01 6.05
C VAL A 36 -3.50 3.49 5.01
N LEU A 37 -3.14 3.51 3.72
CA LEU A 37 -4.03 4.00 2.66
C LEU A 37 -5.26 3.11 2.46
N ILE A 38 -5.11 1.80 2.62
CA ILE A 38 -6.23 0.85 2.56
C ILE A 38 -7.18 1.11 3.73
N ASN A 39 -6.64 1.31 4.94
CA ASN A 39 -7.44 1.63 6.13
C ASN A 39 -8.16 2.97 5.97
N GLU A 40 -7.50 3.99 5.41
CA GLU A 40 -8.13 5.28 5.08
C GLU A 40 -9.27 5.11 4.07
N PHE A 41 -9.05 4.32 3.01
CA PHE A 41 -10.05 4.02 2.01
C PHE A 41 -11.29 3.36 2.62
N TYR A 42 -11.13 2.32 3.44
CA TYR A 42 -12.24 1.66 4.12
C TYR A 42 -12.94 2.57 5.13
N THR A 43 -12.19 3.41 5.84
CA THR A 43 -12.75 4.36 6.81
C THR A 43 -13.60 5.43 6.12
N ALA A 44 -13.12 5.96 4.99
CA ALA A 44 -13.87 6.90 4.16
C ALA A 44 -15.15 6.24 3.60
N ASN A 45 -15.06 5.00 3.13
CA ASN A 45 -16.21 4.26 2.61
C ASN A 45 -17.25 3.94 3.71
N LYS A 46 -16.82 3.59 4.93
CA LYS A 46 -17.71 3.34 6.07
C LYS A 46 -18.46 4.58 6.55
N ARG A 47 -17.92 5.78 6.34
CA ARG A 47 -18.62 7.05 6.65
C ARG A 47 -19.74 7.39 5.66
N SER A 48 -19.86 6.63 4.58
CA SER A 48 -20.80 6.84 3.48
C SER A 48 -21.96 5.83 3.50
N ALA A 49 -22.04 4.98 4.55
CA ALA A 49 -23.04 3.93 4.75
C ALA A 49 -23.96 4.26 5.93
#